data_AF-A0A3N9XM62-F1
#
_entry.id   AF-A0A3N9XM62-F1
#
_cell.length_a   1.000
_cell.length_b   1.000
_cell.length_c   1.000
_cell.angle_alpha   90.00
_cell.angle_beta   90.00
_cell.angle_gamma   90.00
#
_symmetry.space_group_name_H-M   'P 1'
#
loop_
_entity.id
_entity.type
_entity.pdbx_description
1 polymer ?
#
loop_
_entity_poly.entity_id
_entity_poly.type
_entity_poly.pdbx_seq_one_letter_code
_entity_poly.pdbx_strand_id
1 'polypeptide(L)'
;MYSRTTRPISQRGIRMFLRIRAATMAMAVATAGAVVIAAAPASASVSQGYVAGSGTWTDDWNDEGPISASTRSYNNVVAMWQKILVADGYLAASGVDCRFGAVTTAATKRWQSDRGLVSDGVVGPRTLARAATRLSTYEGDNWFYYDGLGSNFIYFGRLPDGRWDMSLGPDLEWKPLAYTSATFSICS
;
A
#
# COMPACT_ATOMS: atom_id res chain seq x y z
N MET A 1 28.30 -16.85 6.42
CA MET A 1 27.38 -16.58 7.54
C MET A 1 26.50 -15.40 7.13
N TYR A 2 25.22 -15.64 6.86
CA TYR A 2 24.28 -14.62 6.39
C TYR A 2 23.89 -13.75 7.58
N SER A 3 24.36 -12.50 7.61
CA SER A 3 23.99 -11.54 8.66
C SER A 3 22.53 -11.18 8.48
N ARG A 4 21.65 -11.66 9.37
CA ARG A 4 20.26 -11.20 9.44
C ARG A 4 20.31 -9.75 9.87
N THR A 5 20.04 -8.83 8.95
CA THR A 5 19.69 -7.45 9.28
C THR A 5 18.40 -7.51 10.10
N THR A 6 18.52 -7.56 11.42
CA THR A 6 17.38 -7.50 12.33
C THR A 6 16.76 -6.12 12.21
N ARG A 7 15.62 -6.07 11.52
CA ARG A 7 14.66 -4.97 11.43
C ARG A 7 14.49 -4.33 12.83
N PRO A 8 14.96 -3.09 13.08
CA PRO A 8 14.97 -2.54 14.43
C PRO A 8 13.56 -2.17 14.89
N ILE A 9 13.17 -2.64 16.08
CA ILE A 9 12.03 -2.10 16.84
C ILE A 9 12.44 -0.69 17.25
N SER A 10 11.93 0.33 16.54
CA SER A 10 12.37 1.73 16.68
C SER A 10 12.13 2.27 18.09
N GLN A 11 13.22 2.32 18.87
CA GLN A 11 13.34 2.99 20.16
C GLN A 11 14.51 3.96 20.03
N ARG A 12 14.31 5.17 19.48
CA ARG A 12 15.16 6.37 19.69
C ARG A 12 14.66 7.60 18.94
N GLY A 13 14.14 8.57 19.71
CA GLY A 13 14.50 9.99 19.61
C GLY A 13 14.20 10.73 18.30
N ILE A 14 13.02 11.34 18.23
CA ILE A 14 12.62 12.37 17.27
C ILE A 14 13.65 13.52 17.26
N ARG A 15 14.27 13.78 16.10
CA ARG A 15 14.78 15.11 15.73
C ARG A 15 14.40 15.41 14.29
N MET A 16 13.29 16.13 14.16
CA MET A 16 12.68 16.59 12.92
C MET A 16 13.51 17.74 12.34
N PHE A 17 14.05 17.58 11.14
CA PHE A 17 14.57 18.68 10.34
C PHE A 17 13.88 18.68 8.98
N LEU A 18 13.00 19.66 8.80
CA LEU A 18 12.29 19.95 7.55
C LEU A 18 13.24 20.65 6.58
N ARG A 19 13.48 20.06 5.39
CA ARG A 19 14.13 20.76 4.28
C ARG A 19 13.31 20.58 3.00
N ILE A 20 12.47 21.58 2.72
CA ILE A 20 11.73 21.71 1.46
C ILE A 20 12.73 22.00 0.34
N ARG A 21 12.74 21.20 -0.72
CA ARG A 21 13.36 21.57 -2.00
C ARG A 21 12.31 21.55 -3.10
N ALA A 22 11.97 22.75 -3.57
CA ALA A 22 11.17 22.97 -4.77
C ALA A 22 12.00 22.61 -6.01
N ALA A 23 11.40 21.91 -6.97
CA ALA A 23 11.97 21.68 -8.29
C ALA A 23 11.06 22.30 -9.36
N THR A 24 11.62 23.21 -10.14
CA THR A 24 10.99 23.97 -11.23
C THR A 24 10.71 23.07 -12.44
N MET A 25 9.46 23.09 -12.92
CA MET A 25 9.03 22.45 -14.18
C MET A 25 9.25 23.40 -15.36
N ALA A 26 9.94 22.95 -16.41
CA ALA A 26 9.96 23.63 -17.70
C ALA A 26 8.98 22.91 -18.65
N MET A 27 7.95 23.64 -19.11
CA MET A 27 7.02 23.17 -20.15
C MET A 27 7.53 23.58 -21.54
N ALA A 28 7.66 22.62 -22.44
CA ALA A 28 7.71 22.87 -23.88
C ALA A 28 6.41 22.35 -24.50
N VAL A 29 5.64 23.24 -25.13
CA VAL A 29 4.40 22.93 -25.84
C VAL A 29 4.72 22.72 -27.31
N ALA A 30 4.39 21.54 -27.84
CA ALA A 30 4.29 21.30 -29.27
C ALA A 30 2.93 20.65 -29.56
N THR A 31 2.07 21.38 -30.27
CA THR A 31 0.76 20.92 -30.72
C THR A 31 0.89 20.13 -32.02
N ALA A 32 0.53 18.84 -32.00
CA ALA A 32 0.13 18.09 -33.18
C ALA A 32 -0.85 17.00 -32.74
N GLY A 33 -1.99 16.89 -33.43
CA GLY A 33 -3.06 15.96 -33.10
C GLY A 33 -2.60 14.51 -33.09
N ALA A 34 -2.54 13.92 -31.90
CA ALA A 34 -2.38 12.50 -31.71
C ALA A 34 -3.67 11.97 -31.07
N VAL A 35 -4.25 10.92 -31.65
CA VAL A 35 -5.19 10.06 -30.92
C VAL A 35 -4.42 9.61 -29.69
N VAL A 36 -4.80 10.11 -28.52
CA VAL A 36 -4.27 9.63 -27.26
C VAL A 36 -4.88 8.25 -27.06
N ILE A 37 -4.20 7.22 -27.57
CA ILE A 37 -4.38 5.88 -27.03
C ILE A 37 -3.93 6.05 -25.58
N ALA A 38 -4.88 6.23 -24.67
CA ALA A 38 -4.59 6.15 -23.25
C ALA A 38 -3.90 4.81 -23.09
N ALA A 39 -2.59 4.83 -22.79
CA ALA A 39 -1.91 3.63 -22.38
C ALA A 39 -2.80 3.06 -21.27
N ALA A 40 -3.36 1.87 -21.49
CA ALA A 40 -3.98 1.15 -20.39
C ALA A 40 -2.94 1.19 -19.26
N PRO A 41 -3.35 1.40 -18.00
CA PRO A 41 -2.41 1.21 -16.90
C PRO A 41 -1.74 -0.13 -17.17
N ALA A 42 -0.40 -0.16 -17.15
CA ALA A 42 0.33 -1.38 -17.34
C ALA A 42 -0.37 -2.44 -16.48
N SER A 43 -0.87 -3.50 -17.10
CA SER A 43 -1.59 -4.53 -16.36
C SER A 43 -0.62 -5.04 -15.30
N ALA A 44 -0.97 -4.82 -14.03
CA ALA A 44 -0.44 -5.48 -12.85
C ALA A 44 0.41 -6.71 -13.16
N SER A 45 1.63 -6.78 -12.63
CA SER A 45 2.34 -8.05 -12.53
C SER A 45 1.71 -8.96 -11.46
N VAL A 46 0.37 -9.16 -11.48
CA VAL A 46 -0.26 -10.21 -10.68
C VAL A 46 0.32 -11.58 -11.01
N SER A 47 0.89 -11.74 -12.21
CA SER A 47 1.64 -12.93 -12.60
C SER A 47 2.73 -13.31 -11.60
N GLN A 48 3.33 -12.34 -10.90
CA GLN A 48 4.35 -12.61 -9.88
C GLN A 48 3.75 -12.92 -8.49
N GLY A 49 2.49 -12.58 -8.24
CA GLY A 49 1.75 -12.97 -7.05
C GLY A 49 2.03 -12.15 -5.78
N TYR A 50 2.73 -11.02 -5.89
CA TYR A 50 3.02 -10.10 -4.79
C TYR A 50 2.80 -8.64 -5.22
N VAL A 51 2.60 -7.76 -4.25
CA VAL A 51 2.77 -6.32 -4.48
C VAL A 51 4.26 -6.03 -4.69
N ALA A 52 4.63 -5.50 -5.86
CA ALA A 52 6.02 -5.31 -6.24
C ALA A 52 6.18 -4.26 -7.33
N GLY A 53 7.32 -3.58 -7.35
CA GLY A 53 7.67 -2.72 -8.47
C GLY A 53 9.17 -2.58 -8.68
N SER A 54 9.53 -1.72 -9.63
CA SER A 54 10.92 -1.53 -10.07
C SER A 54 11.25 -0.04 -10.14
N GLY A 55 12.50 0.32 -9.90
CA GLY A 55 12.89 1.73 -9.86
C GLY A 55 12.38 2.44 -8.60
N THR A 56 11.70 3.57 -8.77
CA THR A 56 11.13 4.36 -7.66
C THR A 56 10.01 3.61 -6.96
N TRP A 57 9.79 3.90 -5.68
CA TRP A 57 8.74 3.23 -4.89
C TRP A 57 7.37 3.91 -5.03
N THR A 58 7.33 5.14 -5.56
CA THR A 58 6.15 6.03 -5.56
C THR A 58 5.01 5.54 -6.45
N ASP A 59 5.29 4.63 -7.37
CA ASP A 59 4.36 4.08 -8.35
C ASP A 59 4.06 2.59 -8.16
N ASP A 60 4.78 1.87 -7.31
CA ASP A 60 4.66 0.41 -7.11
C ASP A 60 3.25 -0.11 -6.73
N TRP A 61 2.34 0.75 -6.27
CA TRP A 61 0.99 0.34 -5.85
C TRP A 61 -0.06 0.64 -6.92
N ASN A 62 0.26 1.43 -7.94
CA ASN A 62 -0.73 2.02 -8.84
C ASN A 62 -1.16 1.10 -9.98
N ASP A 63 -0.41 0.05 -10.27
CA ASP A 63 -0.67 -0.93 -11.31
C ASP A 63 -1.16 -2.25 -10.72
N GLU A 64 -1.26 -2.36 -9.40
CA GLU A 64 -1.57 -3.58 -8.66
C GLU A 64 -2.98 -4.16 -8.91
N GLY A 65 -3.08 -5.49 -8.80
CA GLY A 65 -4.29 -6.24 -9.13
C GLY A 65 -5.43 -6.07 -8.14
N PRO A 66 -6.70 -6.08 -8.59
CA PRO A 66 -7.81 -5.81 -7.68
C PRO A 66 -8.00 -6.90 -6.64
N ILE A 67 -8.41 -6.49 -5.43
CA ILE A 67 -8.99 -7.34 -4.39
C ILE A 67 -10.40 -6.86 -4.04
N SER A 68 -11.30 -7.80 -3.78
CA SER A 68 -12.69 -7.54 -3.36
C SER A 68 -13.28 -8.81 -2.73
N ALA A 69 -14.55 -8.76 -2.30
CA ALA A 69 -15.26 -9.93 -1.83
C ALA A 69 -15.38 -11.06 -2.87
N SER A 70 -15.35 -10.72 -4.17
CA SER A 70 -15.47 -11.67 -5.29
C SER A 70 -14.14 -11.96 -5.98
N THR A 71 -13.04 -11.35 -5.56
CA THR A 71 -11.74 -11.46 -6.24
C THR A 71 -10.61 -11.44 -5.22
N ARG A 72 -9.86 -12.55 -5.11
CA ARG A 72 -8.69 -12.66 -4.21
C ARG A 72 -9.04 -12.20 -2.79
N SER A 73 -10.16 -12.71 -2.28
CA SER A 73 -10.79 -12.26 -1.05
C SER A 73 -10.09 -12.72 0.23
N TYR A 74 -9.02 -13.50 0.15
CA TYR A 74 -8.26 -13.96 1.30
C TYR A 74 -6.75 -14.04 1.01
N ASN A 75 -5.98 -13.04 1.48
CA ASN A 75 -4.53 -12.97 1.33
C ASN A 75 -3.91 -11.83 2.17
N ASN A 76 -2.57 -11.68 2.12
CA ASN A 76 -1.85 -10.63 2.82
C ASN A 76 -2.13 -9.20 2.30
N VAL A 77 -2.52 -9.04 1.03
CA VAL A 77 -2.92 -7.72 0.48
C VAL A 77 -4.26 -7.27 1.07
N VAL A 78 -5.18 -8.21 1.34
CA VAL A 78 -6.41 -7.92 2.10
C VAL A 78 -6.06 -7.45 3.51
N ALA A 79 -5.10 -8.10 4.18
CA ALA A 79 -4.64 -7.68 5.50
C ALA A 79 -4.05 -6.25 5.48
N MET A 80 -3.24 -5.93 4.46
CA MET A 80 -2.75 -4.57 4.23
C MET A 80 -3.91 -3.58 4.09
N TRP A 81 -4.90 -3.90 3.26
CA TRP A 81 -6.02 -3.00 3.03
C TRP A 81 -6.87 -2.78 4.28
N GLN A 82 -7.16 -3.84 5.04
CA GLN A 82 -7.86 -3.73 6.32
C GLN A 82 -7.07 -2.86 7.30
N LYS A 83 -5.73 -2.96 7.33
CA LYS A 83 -4.91 -2.08 8.16
C LYS A 83 -4.97 -0.62 7.73
N ILE A 84 -4.99 -0.33 6.44
CA ILE A 84 -5.21 1.02 5.92
C ILE A 84 -6.57 1.55 6.37
N LEU A 85 -7.64 0.74 6.23
CA LEU A 85 -8.97 1.11 6.72
C LEU A 85 -9.00 1.36 8.22
N VAL A 86 -8.28 0.57 9.02
CA VAL A 86 -8.14 0.81 10.47
C VAL A 86 -7.41 2.11 10.76
N ALA A 87 -6.27 2.35 10.10
CA ALA A 87 -5.45 3.53 10.30
C ALA A 87 -6.20 4.82 9.93
N ASP A 88 -7.07 4.73 8.93
CA ASP A 88 -7.92 5.83 8.47
C ASP A 88 -9.28 5.91 9.18
N GLY A 89 -9.57 5.03 10.14
CA GLY A 89 -10.78 5.09 10.98
C GLY A 89 -12.06 4.50 10.38
N TYR A 90 -11.98 3.72 9.30
CA TYR A 90 -13.12 3.07 8.63
C TYR A 90 -13.39 1.64 9.11
N LEU A 91 -12.45 1.02 9.81
CA LEU A 91 -12.55 -0.35 10.31
C LEU A 91 -12.03 -0.43 11.74
N ALA A 92 -12.66 -1.24 12.58
CA ALA A 92 -12.12 -1.52 13.91
C ALA A 92 -10.89 -2.44 13.81
N ALA A 93 -9.94 -2.31 14.73
CA ALA A 93 -8.73 -3.14 14.73
C ALA A 93 -9.02 -4.65 14.82
N SER A 94 -10.13 -5.04 15.46
CA SER A 94 -10.61 -6.42 15.54
C SER A 94 -11.17 -6.97 14.21
N GLY A 95 -11.37 -6.11 13.20
CA GLY A 95 -11.85 -6.50 11.88
C GLY A 95 -10.74 -6.91 10.90
N VAL A 96 -9.48 -7.00 11.36
CA VAL A 96 -8.35 -7.45 10.53
C VAL A 96 -8.24 -8.97 10.63
N ASP A 97 -8.85 -9.66 9.67
CA ASP A 97 -8.93 -11.12 9.57
C ASP A 97 -8.35 -11.67 8.25
N CYS A 98 -7.82 -10.77 7.41
CA CYS A 98 -7.32 -11.05 6.07
C CYS A 98 -8.40 -11.50 5.07
N ARG A 99 -9.69 -11.38 5.41
CA ARG A 99 -10.84 -11.71 4.55
C ARG A 99 -11.58 -10.47 4.08
N PHE A 100 -11.82 -10.40 2.78
CA PHE A 100 -12.56 -9.31 2.16
C PHE A 100 -14.07 -9.59 2.26
N GLY A 101 -14.62 -9.48 3.47
CA GLY A 101 -16.05 -9.70 3.72
C GLY A 101 -16.93 -8.48 3.47
N ALA A 102 -18.20 -8.59 3.86
CA ALA A 102 -19.17 -7.50 3.75
C ALA A 102 -18.77 -6.25 4.55
N VAL A 103 -18.17 -6.43 5.74
CA VAL A 103 -17.67 -5.33 6.58
C VAL A 103 -16.53 -4.59 5.87
N THR A 104 -15.52 -5.32 5.39
CA THR A 104 -14.41 -4.76 4.59
C THR A 104 -14.92 -4.05 3.34
N THR A 105 -15.92 -4.62 2.66
CA THR A 105 -16.56 -4.01 1.48
C THR A 105 -17.22 -2.68 1.81
N ALA A 106 -18.02 -2.62 2.89
CA ALA A 106 -18.68 -1.39 3.31
C ALA A 106 -17.67 -0.31 3.74
N ALA A 107 -16.63 -0.69 4.48
CA ALA A 107 -15.55 0.21 4.86
C ALA A 107 -14.79 0.74 3.64
N THR A 108 -14.49 -0.13 2.66
CA THR A 108 -13.84 0.25 1.39
C THR A 108 -14.66 1.27 0.63
N LYS A 109 -15.98 1.05 0.52
CA LYS A 109 -16.90 1.98 -0.15
C LYS A 109 -16.90 3.36 0.49
N ARG A 110 -16.96 3.42 1.83
CA ARG A 110 -16.89 4.68 2.57
C ARG A 110 -15.56 5.39 2.35
N TRP A 111 -14.46 4.67 2.49
CA TRP A 111 -13.13 5.19 2.21
C TRP A 111 -13.05 5.75 0.79
N GLN A 112 -13.48 5.00 -0.23
CA GLN A 112 -13.47 5.45 -1.62
C GLN A 112 -14.29 6.74 -1.82
N SER A 113 -15.51 6.79 -1.28
CA SER A 113 -16.39 7.96 -1.34
C SER A 113 -15.71 9.20 -0.76
N ASP A 114 -15.15 9.06 0.43
CA ASP A 114 -14.52 10.17 1.17
C ASP A 114 -13.20 10.65 0.54
N ARG A 115 -12.64 9.90 -0.42
CA ARG A 115 -11.48 10.30 -1.23
C ARG A 115 -11.86 10.65 -2.69
N GLY A 116 -13.15 10.83 -2.98
CA GLY A 116 -13.65 11.23 -4.29
C GLY A 116 -13.43 10.17 -5.38
N LEU A 117 -13.42 8.89 -5.00
CA LEU A 117 -13.34 7.75 -5.92
C LEU A 117 -14.74 7.16 -6.17
N VAL A 118 -14.86 6.34 -7.21
CA VAL A 118 -16.02 5.48 -7.39
C VAL A 118 -16.10 4.52 -6.20
N SER A 119 -17.24 4.51 -5.51
CA SER A 119 -17.50 3.70 -4.31
C SER A 119 -18.00 2.30 -4.69
N ASP A 120 -17.22 1.57 -5.49
CA ASP A 120 -17.56 0.23 -5.97
C ASP A 120 -17.24 -0.89 -4.96
N GLY A 121 -16.42 -0.61 -3.94
CA GLY A 121 -15.96 -1.57 -2.96
C GLY A 121 -14.84 -2.48 -3.47
N VAL A 122 -14.22 -2.14 -4.61
CA VAL A 122 -13.10 -2.87 -5.21
C VAL A 122 -11.81 -2.08 -5.01
N VAL A 123 -10.82 -2.74 -4.41
CA VAL A 123 -9.50 -2.14 -4.22
C VAL A 123 -8.68 -2.45 -5.45
N GLY A 124 -8.83 -1.63 -6.49
CA GLY A 124 -8.03 -1.68 -7.71
C GLY A 124 -6.98 -0.56 -7.80
N PRO A 125 -6.33 -0.42 -8.97
CA PRO A 125 -5.30 0.58 -9.28
C PRO A 125 -5.56 1.98 -8.72
N ARG A 126 -6.76 2.53 -8.94
CA ARG A 126 -7.11 3.90 -8.50
C ARG A 126 -7.23 4.01 -6.98
N THR A 127 -7.75 2.96 -6.33
CA THR A 127 -7.88 2.90 -4.86
C THR A 127 -6.50 2.83 -4.22
N LEU A 128 -5.63 1.95 -4.73
CA LEU A 128 -4.26 1.78 -4.22
C LEU A 128 -3.38 3.01 -4.52
N ALA A 129 -3.47 3.61 -5.70
CA ALA A 129 -2.79 4.86 -6.02
C ALA A 129 -3.20 6.00 -5.06
N ARG A 130 -4.48 6.09 -4.71
CA ARG A 130 -4.95 7.07 -3.74
C ARG A 130 -4.42 6.78 -2.33
N ALA A 131 -4.33 5.52 -1.93
CA ALA A 131 -3.76 5.15 -0.64
C ALA A 131 -2.25 5.45 -0.59
N ALA A 132 -1.52 5.18 -1.68
CA ALA A 132 -0.09 5.40 -1.79
C ALA A 132 0.32 6.87 -1.59
N THR A 133 -0.58 7.85 -1.78
CA THR A 133 -0.29 9.27 -1.47
C THR A 133 -0.07 9.53 0.02
N ARG A 134 -0.40 8.59 0.89
CA ARG A 134 -0.13 8.63 2.34
C ARG A 134 1.13 7.87 2.73
N LEU A 135 1.85 7.27 1.77
CA LEU A 135 3.14 6.65 2.03
C LEU A 135 4.22 7.72 2.15
N SER A 136 5.09 7.52 3.12
CA SER A 136 6.27 8.32 3.37
C SER A 136 7.42 7.41 3.81
N THR A 137 8.64 7.94 3.81
CA THR A 137 9.85 7.20 4.17
C THR A 137 10.69 8.01 5.14
N TYR A 138 11.43 7.32 6.00
CA TYR A 138 12.57 7.93 6.69
C TYR A 138 13.76 7.80 5.74
N GLU A 139 14.52 8.88 5.53
CA GLU A 139 15.67 8.83 4.61
C GLU A 139 16.60 7.65 4.95
N GLY A 140 16.77 6.73 3.98
CA GLY A 140 17.61 5.54 4.13
C GLY A 140 16.83 4.26 4.47
N ASP A 141 17.22 3.16 3.83
CA ASP A 141 16.93 1.75 4.19
C ASP A 141 15.66 1.05 3.65
N ASN A 142 14.98 1.54 2.60
CA ASN A 142 13.77 0.89 2.02
C ASN A 142 12.65 0.64 3.05
N TRP A 143 12.52 1.55 4.01
CA TRP A 143 11.46 1.56 5.02
C TRP A 143 10.45 2.64 4.72
N PHE A 144 9.19 2.25 4.82
CA PHE A 144 8.07 3.12 4.51
C PHE A 144 7.07 3.05 5.65
N TYR A 145 6.32 4.12 5.81
CA TYR A 145 5.15 4.12 6.66
C TYR A 145 3.97 4.73 5.92
N TYR A 146 2.79 4.18 6.18
CA TYR A 146 1.54 4.80 5.84
C TYR A 146 1.13 5.73 6.98
N ASP A 147 0.95 7.01 6.66
CA ASP A 147 0.46 8.03 7.58
C ASP A 147 -1.08 7.96 7.65
N GLY A 148 -1.62 7.32 8.68
CA GLY A 148 -3.07 7.26 8.92
C GLY A 148 -3.60 8.52 9.61
N LEU A 149 -4.78 8.43 10.22
CA LEU A 149 -5.30 9.50 11.07
C LEU A 149 -4.65 9.45 12.47
N GLY A 150 -4.27 10.63 12.99
CA GLY A 150 -3.67 10.75 14.31
C GLY A 150 -2.28 10.09 14.38
N SER A 151 -2.07 9.19 15.34
CA SER A 151 -0.81 8.45 15.51
C SER A 151 -0.87 7.02 14.96
N ASN A 152 -1.82 6.73 14.06
CA ASN A 152 -1.97 5.41 13.48
C ASN A 152 -1.05 5.23 12.27
N PHE A 153 0.13 4.66 12.50
CA PHE A 153 1.09 4.32 11.46
C PHE A 153 1.03 2.84 11.11
N ILE A 154 1.28 2.53 9.83
CA ILE A 154 1.52 1.16 9.36
C ILE A 154 2.92 1.12 8.77
N TYR A 155 3.74 0.15 9.16
CA TYR A 155 5.11 0.02 8.67
C TYR A 155 5.19 -0.99 7.53
N PHE A 156 5.88 -0.56 6.47
CA PHE A 156 6.14 -1.32 5.26
C PHE A 156 7.64 -1.37 4.99
N GLY A 157 8.06 -2.44 4.32
CA GLY A 157 9.39 -2.56 3.75
C GLY A 157 9.32 -2.86 2.26
N ARG A 158 10.36 -2.45 1.54
CA ARG A 158 10.57 -2.85 0.15
C ARG A 158 11.84 -3.68 0.04
N LEU A 159 11.68 -4.94 -0.31
CA LEU A 159 12.77 -5.89 -0.45
C LEU A 159 13.67 -5.52 -1.65
N PRO A 160 14.93 -6.00 -1.68
CA PRO A 160 15.84 -5.71 -2.80
C PRO A 160 15.34 -6.17 -4.18
N ASP A 161 14.43 -7.15 -4.21
CA ASP A 161 13.78 -7.64 -5.43
C ASP A 161 12.50 -6.87 -5.79
N GLY A 162 12.24 -5.75 -5.11
CA GLY A 162 11.10 -4.86 -5.37
C GLY A 162 9.80 -5.26 -4.67
N ARG A 163 9.73 -6.43 -4.03
CA ARG A 163 8.53 -6.87 -3.32
C ARG A 163 8.28 -6.07 -2.05
N TRP A 164 7.02 -5.76 -1.80
CA TRP A 164 6.58 -5.11 -0.57
C TRP A 164 6.25 -6.14 0.51
N ASP A 165 6.58 -5.80 1.75
CA ASP A 165 6.16 -6.50 2.95
C ASP A 165 5.60 -5.52 3.99
N MET A 166 4.82 -6.06 4.92
CA MET A 166 4.20 -5.30 6.00
C MET A 166 4.40 -6.03 7.33
N SER A 167 4.53 -5.26 8.42
CA SER A 167 4.49 -5.80 9.78
C SER A 167 3.06 -5.86 10.31
N LEU A 168 2.64 -7.01 10.83
CA LEU A 168 1.32 -7.21 11.44
C LEU A 168 1.36 -8.33 12.48
N GLY A 169 0.49 -8.24 13.49
CA GLY A 169 0.36 -9.26 14.53
C GLY A 169 1.05 -8.87 15.84
N PRO A 170 0.82 -9.66 16.92
CA PRO A 170 1.33 -9.36 18.26
C PRO A 170 2.86 -9.35 18.32
N ASP A 171 3.51 -10.18 17.51
CA ASP A 171 4.97 -10.32 17.46
C ASP A 171 5.62 -9.41 16.40
N LEU A 172 4.85 -8.50 15.79
CA LEU A 172 5.31 -7.61 14.72
C LEU A 172 5.97 -8.36 13.55
N GLU A 173 5.45 -9.53 13.21
CA GLU A 173 6.01 -10.35 12.13
C GLU A 173 5.91 -9.65 10.77
N TRP A 174 6.92 -9.86 9.95
CA TRP A 174 7.00 -9.30 8.60
C TRP A 174 6.65 -10.39 7.59
N LYS A 175 5.65 -10.12 6.75
CA LYS A 175 5.28 -11.03 5.65
C LYS A 175 5.21 -10.26 4.33
N PRO A 176 5.66 -10.87 3.23
CA PRO A 176 5.43 -10.33 1.89
C PRO A 176 3.94 -10.12 1.62
N LEU A 177 3.61 -9.06 0.90
CA LEU A 177 2.25 -8.75 0.46
C LEU A 177 1.86 -9.64 -0.73
N ALA A 178 1.63 -10.92 -0.44
CA ALA A 178 1.24 -11.92 -1.42
C ALA A 178 -0.27 -11.85 -1.75
N TYR A 179 -0.63 -12.01 -3.02
CA TYR A 179 -2.02 -12.20 -3.47
C TYR A 179 -2.53 -13.64 -3.32
N THR A 180 -1.61 -14.59 -3.17
CA THR A 180 -1.88 -16.04 -3.23
C THR A 180 -1.95 -16.71 -1.86
N SER A 181 -1.62 -15.99 -0.79
CA SER A 181 -1.62 -16.56 0.57
C SER A 181 -1.88 -15.51 1.65
N ALA A 182 -2.50 -15.96 2.73
CA ALA A 182 -2.67 -15.23 3.98
C ALA A 182 -1.79 -15.91 5.04
N THR A 183 -0.65 -15.30 5.37
CA THR A 183 0.41 -15.93 6.18
C THR A 183 0.71 -15.19 7.47
N PHE A 184 -0.01 -14.11 7.77
CA PHE A 184 0.02 -13.52 9.10
C PHE A 184 -0.74 -14.42 10.08
N SER A 185 -0.20 -14.54 11.28
CA SER A 185 -0.74 -15.24 12.45
C SER A 185 -2.13 -14.76 12.88
N ILE A 186 -2.49 -13.51 12.56
CA ILE A 186 -3.82 -12.95 12.83
C ILE A 186 -4.87 -13.36 11.78
N CYS A 187 -4.45 -13.87 10.62
CA CYS A 187 -5.40 -14.30 9.59
C CYS A 187 -6.14 -15.57 10.05
N SER A 188 -7.47 -15.57 9.92
CA SER A 188 -8.35 -16.68 10.33
C SER A 188 -9.46 -16.92 9.31
#